data_AF-A0A317H639-F1
#
_entry.id   AF-A0A317H639-F1
#
_cell.length_a   1.000
_cell.length_b   1.000
_cell.length_c   1.000
_cell.angle_alpha   90.00
_cell.angle_beta   90.00
_cell.angle_gamma   90.00
#
_symmetry.space_group_name_H-M   'P 1'
#
loop_
_entity.id
_entity.type
_entity.pdbx_description
1 polymer ?
#
loop_
_entity_poly.entity_id
_entity_poly.type
_entity_poly.pdbx_seq_one_letter_code
_entity_poly.pdbx_strand_id
1 'polypeptide(L)'
;MIVPGGGTFADGVRAAQTQHNLSEAAAHHMALLAMQQCAVMLADFASGFVLADAPAQFEAAWSSGLTPIWLPASMVLSANEVACSWEVTSDSLAAWLADRIGAARLLLVKACALPVVRDAPALATAGVVDASFPAYVKGRRFSWEVLSEDAALAAL
;
A
#
# COMPACT_ATOMS: atom_id res chain seq x y z
N MET A 1 1.88 2.02 11.38
CA MET A 1 0.59 1.94 10.67
C MET A 1 0.71 0.89 9.57
N ILE A 2 -0.41 0.33 9.12
CA ILE A 2 -0.45 -0.70 8.07
C ILE A 2 -1.09 -0.10 6.82
N VAL A 3 -0.42 -0.28 5.67
CA VAL A 3 -0.99 0.00 4.35
C VAL A 3 -1.37 -1.35 3.72
N PRO A 4 -2.66 -1.67 3.59
CA PRO A 4 -3.08 -2.93 3.01
C PRO A 4 -2.90 -2.93 1.50
N GLY A 5 -2.47 -4.07 0.96
CA GLY A 5 -2.66 -4.38 -0.45
C GLY A 5 -4.12 -4.71 -0.76
N GLY A 6 -4.47 -4.85 -2.03
CA GLY A 6 -5.81 -5.27 -2.43
C GLY A 6 -6.03 -6.79 -2.41
N GLY A 7 -4.97 -7.59 -2.50
CA GLY A 7 -5.03 -9.07 -2.47
C GLY A 7 -6.08 -9.65 -3.42
N THR A 8 -6.79 -10.69 -2.95
CA THR A 8 -7.86 -11.37 -3.70
C THR A 8 -8.96 -10.41 -4.20
N PHE A 9 -9.23 -9.33 -3.46
CA PHE A 9 -10.22 -8.34 -3.85
C PHE A 9 -9.77 -7.56 -5.09
N ALA A 10 -8.48 -7.17 -5.17
CA ALA A 10 -7.93 -6.50 -6.35
C ALA A 10 -7.77 -7.44 -7.55
N ASP A 11 -7.53 -8.73 -7.32
CA ASP A 11 -7.53 -9.72 -8.39
C ASP A 11 -8.92 -9.84 -9.05
N GLY A 12 -9.99 -9.77 -8.23
CA GLY A 12 -11.36 -9.63 -8.73
C GLY A 12 -11.56 -8.39 -9.60
N VAL A 13 -10.97 -7.25 -9.23
CA VAL A 13 -11.01 -6.03 -10.05
C VAL A 13 -10.31 -6.21 -11.40
N ARG A 14 -9.13 -6.85 -11.43
CA ARG A 14 -8.41 -7.16 -12.68
C ARG A 14 -9.23 -8.04 -13.62
N ALA A 15 -9.89 -9.06 -13.06
CA ALA A 15 -10.77 -9.94 -13.82
C ALA A 15 -11.96 -9.16 -14.39
N ALA A 16 -12.64 -8.36 -13.57
CA ALA A 16 -13.77 -7.54 -13.97
C ALA A 16 -13.39 -6.49 -15.04
N GLN A 17 -12.25 -5.83 -14.89
CA GLN A 17 -11.76 -4.87 -15.88
C GLN A 17 -11.58 -5.54 -17.25
N THR A 18 -10.94 -6.71 -17.28
CA THR A 18 -10.73 -7.47 -18.52
C THR A 18 -12.06 -7.91 -19.13
N GLN A 19 -12.96 -8.46 -18.31
CA GLN A 19 -14.25 -9.00 -18.75
C GLN A 19 -15.20 -7.92 -19.28
N HIS A 20 -15.17 -6.72 -18.69
CA HIS A 20 -16.12 -5.63 -18.97
C HIS A 20 -15.49 -4.43 -19.67
N ASN A 21 -14.21 -4.51 -20.05
CA ASN A 21 -13.45 -3.41 -20.65
C ASN A 21 -13.55 -2.10 -19.86
N LEU A 22 -13.39 -2.17 -18.53
CA LEU A 22 -13.42 -0.99 -17.68
C LEU A 22 -12.23 -0.08 -17.98
N SER A 23 -12.43 1.23 -17.87
CA SER A 23 -11.35 2.20 -18.00
C SER A 23 -10.35 2.06 -16.85
N GLU A 24 -9.10 2.48 -17.07
CA GLU A 24 -8.06 2.53 -16.03
C GLU A 24 -8.52 3.30 -14.79
N ALA A 25 -9.21 4.43 -14.98
CA ALA A 25 -9.74 5.23 -13.87
C ALA A 25 -10.79 4.47 -13.03
N ALA A 26 -11.70 3.75 -13.68
CA ALA A 26 -12.70 2.95 -12.97
C ALA A 26 -12.06 1.77 -12.25
N ALA A 27 -11.15 1.05 -12.92
CA ALA A 27 -10.43 -0.08 -12.33
C ALA A 27 -9.56 0.35 -11.15
N HIS A 28 -8.83 1.47 -11.27
CA HIS A 28 -8.01 2.00 -10.19
C HIS A 28 -8.86 2.41 -8.97
N HIS A 29 -10.01 3.09 -9.18
CA HIS A 29 -10.95 3.37 -8.09
C HIS A 29 -11.41 2.07 -7.41
N MET A 30 -11.85 1.07 -8.19
CA MET A 30 -12.25 -0.22 -7.64
C MET A 30 -11.11 -0.92 -6.87
N ALA A 31 -9.87 -0.79 -7.32
CA ALA A 31 -8.70 -1.33 -6.62
C ALA A 31 -8.45 -0.64 -5.26
N LEU A 32 -8.69 0.67 -5.16
CA LEU A 32 -8.66 1.38 -3.86
C LEU A 32 -9.75 0.87 -2.92
N LEU A 33 -10.96 0.58 -3.43
CA LEU A 33 -12.03 -0.03 -2.63
C LEU A 33 -11.68 -1.46 -2.21
N ALA A 34 -11.01 -2.23 -3.07
CA ALA A 34 -10.49 -3.55 -2.72
C ALA A 34 -9.45 -3.48 -1.59
N MET A 35 -8.57 -2.48 -1.59
CA MET A 35 -7.67 -2.22 -0.45
C MET A 35 -8.44 -1.90 0.84
N GLN A 36 -9.56 -1.17 0.77
CA GLN A 36 -10.41 -0.95 1.94
C GLN A 36 -11.05 -2.24 2.47
N GLN A 37 -11.50 -3.14 1.58
CA GLN A 37 -12.02 -4.45 1.99
C GLN A 37 -10.93 -5.26 2.71
N CYS A 38 -9.70 -5.24 2.21
CA CYS A 38 -8.55 -5.85 2.86
C CYS A 38 -8.27 -5.20 4.23
N ALA A 39 -8.36 -3.86 4.33
CA ALA A 39 -8.20 -3.14 5.59
C ALA A 39 -9.19 -3.61 6.66
N VAL A 40 -10.47 -3.73 6.29
CA VAL A 40 -11.56 -4.21 7.16
C VAL A 40 -11.27 -5.63 7.64
N MET A 41 -10.86 -6.52 6.73
CA MET A 41 -10.50 -7.89 7.07
C MET A 41 -9.32 -7.95 8.05
N LEU A 42 -8.26 -7.16 7.81
CA LEU A 42 -7.10 -7.12 8.72
C LEU A 42 -7.45 -6.57 10.10
N ALA A 43 -8.35 -5.57 10.17
CA ALA A 43 -8.78 -4.99 11.43
C ALA A 43 -9.55 -5.99 12.31
N ASP A 44 -10.19 -6.99 11.69
CA ASP A 44 -10.91 -8.06 12.41
C ASP A 44 -9.96 -9.08 13.06
N PHE A 45 -8.72 -9.23 12.54
CA PHE A 45 -7.78 -10.23 13.04
C PHE A 45 -7.24 -9.94 14.45
N ALA A 46 -7.24 -8.69 14.90
CA ALA A 46 -6.77 -8.35 16.25
C ALA A 46 -7.38 -7.03 16.76
N SER A 47 -7.71 -7.00 18.06
CA SER A 47 -8.27 -5.83 18.75
C SER A 47 -7.33 -4.62 18.84
N GLY A 48 -6.04 -4.80 18.54
CA GLY A 48 -5.06 -3.71 18.51
C GLY A 48 -5.10 -2.87 17.21
N PHE A 49 -5.92 -3.25 16.24
CA PHE A 49 -6.05 -2.55 14.96
C PHE A 49 -7.29 -1.66 14.92
N VAL A 50 -7.15 -0.51 14.26
CA VAL A 50 -8.26 0.43 14.02
C VAL A 50 -8.20 0.96 12.60
N LEU A 51 -9.35 1.09 11.96
CA LEU A 51 -9.42 1.67 10.61
C LEU A 51 -9.23 3.19 10.68
N ALA A 52 -8.48 3.74 9.74
CA ALA A 52 -8.27 5.17 9.63
C ALA A 52 -8.13 5.63 8.17
N ASP A 53 -8.78 6.73 7.81
CA ASP A 53 -8.83 7.28 6.45
C ASP A 53 -8.25 8.71 6.34
N ALA A 54 -7.79 9.30 7.45
CA ALA A 54 -7.27 10.66 7.48
C ALA A 54 -6.16 10.86 8.53
N PRO A 55 -5.25 11.84 8.34
CA PRO A 55 -4.15 12.13 9.28
C PRO A 55 -4.58 12.27 10.74
N ALA A 56 -5.67 12.97 11.01
CA ALA A 56 -6.17 13.14 12.38
C ALA A 56 -6.54 11.82 13.07
N GLN A 57 -7.04 10.83 12.30
CA GLN A 57 -7.36 9.51 12.83
C GLN A 57 -6.10 8.66 13.05
N PHE A 58 -5.05 8.83 12.24
CA PHE A 58 -3.76 8.19 12.48
C PHE A 58 -3.18 8.63 13.83
N GLU A 59 -3.16 9.94 14.08
CA GLU A 59 -2.68 10.52 15.34
C GLU A 59 -3.50 10.06 16.54
N ALA A 60 -4.83 10.02 16.41
CA ALA A 60 -5.72 9.52 17.46
C ALA A 60 -5.46 8.04 17.79
N ALA A 61 -5.24 7.20 16.77
CA ALA A 61 -4.91 5.79 16.94
C ALA A 61 -3.58 5.61 17.68
N TRP A 62 -2.52 6.29 17.22
CA TRP A 62 -1.21 6.23 17.87
C TRP A 62 -1.23 6.72 19.31
N SER A 63 -1.94 7.83 19.58
CA SER A 63 -2.10 8.37 20.94
C SER A 63 -2.85 7.41 21.87
N SER A 64 -3.68 6.53 21.31
CA SER A 64 -4.42 5.49 22.04
C SER A 64 -3.68 4.15 22.14
N GLY A 65 -2.44 4.07 21.65
CA GLY A 65 -1.67 2.82 21.61
C GLY A 65 -2.18 1.79 20.60
N LEU A 66 -3.02 2.21 19.65
CA LEU A 66 -3.57 1.37 18.60
C LEU A 66 -2.74 1.48 17.32
N THR A 67 -2.80 0.45 16.47
CA THR A 67 -2.17 0.46 15.16
C THR A 67 -3.21 0.78 14.07
N PRO A 68 -3.12 1.95 13.41
CA PRO A 68 -4.05 2.29 12.35
C PRO A 68 -3.77 1.46 11.09
N ILE A 69 -4.84 0.98 10.46
CA ILE A 69 -4.87 0.37 9.13
C ILE A 69 -5.53 1.36 8.18
N TRP A 70 -4.82 1.70 7.10
CA TRP A 70 -5.23 2.78 6.22
C TRP A 70 -6.36 2.37 5.26
N LEU A 71 -7.39 3.23 5.17
CA LEU A 71 -8.43 3.22 4.14
C LEU A 71 -8.07 4.25 3.06
N PRO A 72 -7.55 3.83 1.89
CA PRO A 72 -6.87 4.75 0.99
C PRO A 72 -7.78 5.62 0.11
N ALA A 73 -9.03 5.20 -0.14
CA ALA A 73 -9.82 5.75 -1.24
C ALA A 73 -10.02 7.27 -1.15
N SER A 74 -10.42 7.79 0.03
CA SER A 74 -10.68 9.22 0.22
C SER A 74 -9.43 10.08 -0.06
N MET A 75 -8.29 9.71 0.52
CA MET A 75 -7.04 10.45 0.38
C MET A 75 -6.46 10.36 -1.03
N VAL A 76 -6.49 9.17 -1.65
CA VAL A 76 -5.89 8.96 -2.97
C VAL A 76 -6.74 9.56 -4.09
N LEU A 77 -8.07 9.41 -4.03
CA LEU A 77 -8.96 9.98 -5.05
C LEU A 77 -8.99 11.52 -5.04
N SER A 78 -8.62 12.13 -3.91
CA SER A 78 -8.51 13.59 -3.78
C SER A 78 -7.13 14.12 -4.22
N ALA A 79 -6.18 13.25 -4.58
CA ALA A 79 -4.81 13.61 -4.88
C ALA A 79 -4.49 13.50 -6.37
N ASN A 80 -4.50 14.64 -7.06
CA ASN A 80 -4.29 14.72 -8.51
C ASN A 80 -2.88 14.25 -8.95
N GLU A 81 -1.91 14.21 -8.04
CA GLU A 81 -0.56 13.73 -8.32
C GLU A 81 -0.44 12.19 -8.35
N VAL A 82 -1.48 11.46 -7.97
CA VAL A 82 -1.50 9.99 -8.05
C VAL A 82 -2.16 9.57 -9.35
N ALA A 83 -1.38 8.94 -10.23
CA ALA A 83 -1.89 8.45 -11.49
C ALA A 83 -2.94 7.34 -11.25
N CYS A 84 -4.06 7.41 -11.96
CA CYS A 84 -5.09 6.38 -11.94
C CYS A 84 -4.77 5.28 -12.96
N SER A 85 -3.78 4.44 -12.65
CA SER A 85 -3.35 3.32 -13.49
C SER A 85 -2.82 2.16 -12.64
N TRP A 86 -2.67 0.98 -13.25
CA TRP A 86 -2.04 -0.17 -12.59
C TRP A 86 -0.53 -0.04 -12.38
N GLU A 87 0.11 1.00 -12.91
CA GLU A 87 1.52 1.28 -12.62
C GLU A 87 1.73 1.78 -11.20
N VAL A 88 0.66 2.25 -10.53
CA VAL A 88 0.64 2.68 -9.13
C VAL A 88 -0.22 1.70 -8.35
N THR A 89 0.40 0.96 -7.43
CA THR A 89 -0.31 0.03 -6.55
C THR A 89 0.00 0.31 -5.09
N SER A 90 -0.33 -0.61 -4.19
CA SER A 90 -0.13 -0.45 -2.75
C SER A 90 1.30 -0.09 -2.36
N ASP A 91 2.32 -0.50 -3.12
CA ASP A 91 3.72 -0.17 -2.80
C ASP A 91 4.01 1.32 -3.00
N SER A 92 3.67 1.85 -4.16
CA SER A 92 3.76 3.29 -4.44
C SER A 92 2.86 4.11 -3.53
N LEU A 93 1.64 3.64 -3.26
CA LEU A 93 0.72 4.32 -2.35
C LEU A 93 1.25 4.35 -0.91
N ALA A 94 1.94 3.30 -0.46
CA ALA A 94 2.58 3.26 0.85
C ALA A 94 3.74 4.27 0.93
N ALA A 95 4.57 4.36 -0.11
CA ALA A 95 5.63 5.37 -0.21
C ALA A 95 5.08 6.80 -0.26
N TRP A 96 4.01 7.02 -1.02
CA TRP A 96 3.30 8.29 -1.07
C TRP A 96 2.73 8.70 0.29
N LEU A 97 2.10 7.76 1.00
CA LEU A 97 1.56 8.03 2.34
C LEU A 97 2.69 8.33 3.32
N ALA A 98 3.75 7.53 3.30
CA ALA A 98 4.92 7.69 4.17
C ALA A 98 5.53 9.10 4.06
N ASP A 99 5.65 9.65 2.85
CA ASP A 99 6.08 11.03 2.64
C ASP A 99 5.11 12.04 3.26
N ARG A 100 3.80 11.87 3.02
CA ARG A 100 2.76 12.79 3.52
C ARG A 100 2.69 12.87 5.03
N ILE A 101 2.85 11.75 5.72
CA ILE A 101 2.78 11.69 7.18
C ILE A 101 4.15 11.91 7.84
N GLY A 102 5.21 12.16 7.06
CA GLY A 102 6.57 12.34 7.58
C GLY A 102 7.11 11.10 8.29
N ALA A 103 6.77 9.90 7.82
CA ALA A 103 7.25 8.65 8.42
C ALA A 103 8.78 8.59 8.38
N ALA A 104 9.41 7.94 9.37
CA ALA A 104 10.85 7.72 9.38
C ALA A 104 11.27 6.50 8.54
N ARG A 105 10.38 5.50 8.44
CA ARG A 105 10.64 4.24 7.75
C ARG A 105 9.40 3.71 7.04
N LEU A 106 9.60 3.15 5.85
CA LEU A 106 8.64 2.33 5.12
C LEU A 106 9.15 0.88 5.05
N LEU A 107 8.33 -0.07 5.49
CA LEU A 107 8.60 -1.51 5.36
C LEU A 107 7.62 -2.10 4.35
N LEU A 108 8.13 -2.75 3.31
CA LEU A 108 7.31 -3.52 2.38
C LEU A 108 7.49 -5.02 2.68
N VAL A 109 6.40 -5.71 2.99
CA VAL A 109 6.40 -7.16 3.22
C VAL A 109 5.92 -7.86 1.95
N LYS A 110 6.70 -8.82 1.45
CA LYS A 110 6.43 -9.51 0.18
C LYS A 110 6.46 -11.02 0.36
N ALA A 111 5.41 -11.67 -0.15
CA ALA A 111 5.29 -13.12 -0.24
C ALA A 111 5.92 -13.67 -1.54
N CYS A 112 7.15 -13.25 -1.83
CA CYS A 112 7.91 -13.71 -3.00
C CYS A 112 9.41 -13.78 -2.72
N ALA A 113 10.13 -14.50 -3.58
CA ALA A 113 11.59 -14.55 -3.50
C ALA A 113 12.18 -13.17 -3.77
N LEU A 114 12.97 -12.66 -2.82
CA LEU A 114 13.61 -11.35 -2.97
C LEU A 114 14.93 -11.48 -3.74
N PRO A 115 15.19 -10.59 -4.70
CA PRO A 115 16.46 -10.54 -5.40
C PRO A 115 17.61 -10.16 -4.46
N VAL A 116 18.83 -10.49 -4.89
CA VAL A 116 20.08 -10.12 -4.19
C VAL A 116 20.26 -8.60 -4.19
N VAL A 117 20.02 -7.96 -5.33
CA VAL A 117 20.03 -6.50 -5.47
C VAL A 117 18.64 -5.98 -5.13
N ARG A 118 18.56 -5.04 -4.18
CA ARG A 118 17.30 -4.53 -3.61
C ARG A 118 17.15 -3.01 -3.72
N ASP A 119 17.75 -2.41 -4.74
CA ASP A 119 17.41 -1.03 -5.09
C ASP A 119 16.02 -0.96 -5.75
N ALA A 120 15.40 0.22 -5.74
CA ALA A 120 14.03 0.37 -6.22
C ALA A 120 13.88 -0.02 -7.71
N PRO A 121 14.75 0.42 -8.63
CA PRO A 121 14.65 0.02 -10.05
C PRO A 121 14.75 -1.48 -10.29
N ALA A 122 15.65 -2.18 -9.59
CA ALA A 122 15.81 -3.62 -9.71
C ALA A 122 14.57 -4.36 -9.20
N LEU A 123 14.02 -3.93 -8.06
CA LEU A 123 12.80 -4.52 -7.50
C LEU A 123 11.58 -4.30 -8.41
N ALA A 124 11.44 -3.13 -9.01
CA ALA A 124 10.36 -2.83 -9.95
C ALA A 124 10.49 -3.68 -11.23
N THR A 125 11.72 -3.80 -11.77
CA THR A 125 12.00 -4.63 -12.95
C THR A 125 11.74 -6.12 -12.69
N ALA A 126 12.02 -6.58 -11.46
CA ALA A 126 11.74 -7.94 -11.03
C ALA A 126 10.26 -8.19 -10.68
N GLY A 127 9.39 -7.17 -10.74
CA GLY A 127 7.98 -7.28 -10.38
C GLY A 127 7.72 -7.49 -8.89
N VAL A 128 8.71 -7.22 -8.02
CA VAL A 128 8.56 -7.29 -6.56
C VAL A 128 7.75 -6.12 -6.04
N VAL A 129 7.93 -4.94 -6.63
CA VAL A 129 7.15 -3.73 -6.38
C VAL A 129 6.57 -3.20 -7.68
N ASP A 130 5.56 -2.34 -7.61
CA ASP A 130 5.00 -1.71 -8.81
C ASP A 130 5.99 -0.79 -9.55
N ALA A 131 5.71 -0.55 -10.83
CA ALA A 131 6.59 0.16 -11.75
C ALA A 131 6.85 1.61 -11.33
N SER A 132 5.91 2.25 -10.62
CA SER A 132 6.04 3.64 -10.18
C SER A 132 6.84 3.78 -8.89
N PHE A 133 7.01 2.71 -8.12
CA PHE A 133 7.64 2.74 -6.79
C PHE A 133 8.99 3.49 -6.76
N PRO A 134 9.91 3.30 -7.73
CA PRO A 134 11.17 4.04 -7.76
C PRO A 134 11.00 5.56 -7.76
N ALA A 135 9.97 6.09 -8.45
CA ALA A 135 9.68 7.51 -8.47
C ALA A 135 9.15 8.02 -7.12
N TYR A 136 8.38 7.20 -6.41
CA TYR A 136 7.81 7.58 -5.12
C TYR A 136 8.84 7.59 -3.98
N VAL A 137 9.89 6.77 -4.03
CA VAL A 137 10.96 6.75 -3.01
C VAL A 137 12.17 7.63 -3.32
N LYS A 138 12.31 8.09 -4.56
CA LYS A 138 13.46 8.91 -4.98
C LYS A 138 13.54 10.22 -4.20
N GLY A 139 14.65 10.45 -3.51
CA GLY A 139 14.92 11.70 -2.78
C GLY A 139 14.03 11.92 -1.55
N ARG A 140 13.30 10.91 -1.09
CA ARG A 140 12.47 11.00 0.12
C ARG A 140 13.31 10.90 1.38
N ARG A 141 12.79 11.48 2.46
CA ARG A 141 13.49 11.54 3.76
C ARG A 141 13.38 10.24 4.56
N PHE A 142 12.34 9.44 4.29
CA PHE A 142 12.17 8.16 4.96
C PHE A 142 13.14 7.12 4.40
N SER A 143 13.61 6.23 5.28
CA SER A 143 14.29 5.00 4.87
C SER A 143 13.26 3.96 4.41
N TRP A 144 13.65 3.05 3.53
CA TRP A 144 12.76 1.96 3.14
C TRP A 144 13.53 0.65 2.92
N GLU A 145 12.84 -0.47 3.14
CA GLU A 145 13.36 -1.81 2.91
C GLU A 145 12.24 -2.78 2.51
N VAL A 146 12.62 -3.88 1.87
CA VAL A 146 11.71 -5.00 1.54
C VAL A 146 12.10 -6.21 2.36
N LEU A 147 11.11 -6.78 3.03
CA LEU A 147 11.21 -8.01 3.83
C LEU A 147 10.41 -9.12 3.15
N SER A 148 10.93 -10.35 3.24
CA SER A 148 10.10 -11.52 2.95
C SER A 148 9.10 -11.72 4.09
N GLU A 149 8.04 -12.46 3.83
CA GLU A 149 7.06 -12.83 4.85
C GLU A 149 7.71 -13.52 6.07
N ASP A 150 8.60 -14.49 5.84
CA ASP A 150 9.34 -15.18 6.91
C ASP A 150 10.18 -14.22 7.76
N ALA A 151 10.84 -13.25 7.14
CA ALA A 151 11.67 -12.28 7.84
C ALA A 151 10.82 -11.27 8.63
N ALA A 152 9.65 -10.92 8.12
CA ALA A 152 8.70 -10.05 8.82
C ALA A 152 8.11 -10.74 10.05
N LEU A 153 7.73 -12.02 9.94
CA LEU A 153 7.22 -12.82 11.06
C LEU A 153 8.28 -13.02 12.14
N ALA A 154 9.56 -13.16 11.78
CA ALA A 154 10.66 -13.32 12.73
C ALA A 154 11.02 -12.02 13.48
N ALA A 155 10.56 -10.86 13.00
CA ALA A 155 10.85 -9.55 13.59
C ALA A 155 9.75 -9.02 14.52
N LEU A 156 8.63 -9.74 14.63
CA LEU A 156 7.50 -9.47 15.53
C LEU A 156 7.59 -10.32 16.80
#